data_AF-A0A2T4AY22-F1
#
_entry.id   AF-A0A2T4AY22-F1
#
_cell.length_a   1.000
_cell.length_b   1.000
_cell.length_c   1.000
_cell.angle_alpha   90.00
_cell.angle_beta   90.00
_cell.angle_gamma   90.00
#
_symmetry.space_group_name_H-M   'P 1'
#
loop_
_entity.id
_entity.type
_entity.pdbx_description
1 polymer ?
#
loop_
_entity_poly.entity_id
_entity_poly.type
_entity_poly.pdbx_seq_one_letter_code
_entity_poly.pdbx_strand_id
1 'polypeptide(L)'
;MDPKEKFYRHFRDSVEGLQDQIAQLTNLSSIGGERQDATDNILAGISKLQNEVADAAEFTPAYDRRQYSDAIKGLQDKLNETLAKFAPKTRFQFRRTGTDHVDMGAPENDPRLNPGSLSRRPHSPTSAPGAASSMMEENRGIVGDLLSTGKNYNEELAKPDLSSIRKPSFSAAQSIDISEHNGLHIILPSSASRATAAGCLRDLKNCVIDLSIPTAQGAPFPGLILKDIDRCLIVAGRVNGPIHINNVTNSILVVVARQVRIHNCKNVDIYLHCASHPIIEDCSGMRFAPLPECYLTEADKSIENQWDQVDDFKWLKTTPSPNWATLSEAQRLSEEVWTKIVPGQPGIGVEKVLAKVGIPPK
;
A
#
# COMPACT_ATOMS: atom_id res chain seq x y z
N MET A 1 47.79 -4.47 13.22
CA MET A 1 47.06 -4.39 11.94
C MET A 1 46.33 -3.07 11.92
N ASP A 2 46.64 -2.24 10.93
CA ASP A 2 46.01 -0.94 10.71
C ASP A 2 44.48 -1.12 10.55
N PRO A 3 43.63 -0.35 11.27
CA PRO A 3 42.17 -0.39 11.10
C PRO A 3 41.70 -0.27 9.64
N LYS A 4 42.44 0.45 8.81
CA LYS A 4 42.14 0.63 7.37
C LYS A 4 42.31 -0.67 6.59
N GLU A 5 43.36 -1.42 6.89
CA GLU A 5 43.66 -2.67 6.20
C GLU A 5 42.69 -3.79 6.60
N LYS A 6 42.21 -3.77 7.85
CA LYS A 6 41.12 -4.66 8.29
C LYS A 6 39.80 -4.35 7.58
N PHE A 7 39.45 -3.06 7.47
CA PHE A 7 38.24 -2.64 6.77
C PHE A 7 38.30 -2.98 5.27
N TYR A 8 39.45 -2.74 4.61
CA TYR A 8 39.64 -3.09 3.21
C TYR A 8 39.47 -4.60 2.94
N ARG A 9 40.01 -5.46 3.82
CA ARG A 9 39.84 -6.91 3.72
C ARG A 9 38.37 -7.31 3.92
N HIS A 10 37.72 -6.79 4.96
CA HIS A 10 36.30 -7.04 5.21
C HIS A 10 35.39 -6.58 4.05
N PHE A 11 35.66 -5.40 3.50
CA PHE A 11 34.95 -4.86 2.35
C PHE A 11 35.12 -5.78 1.12
N ARG A 12 36.36 -6.21 0.84
CA ARG A 12 36.64 -7.11 -0.28
C ARG A 12 35.94 -8.47 -0.12
N ASP A 13 36.00 -9.06 1.07
CA ASP A 13 35.36 -10.34 1.36
C ASP A 13 33.82 -10.22 1.23
N SER A 14 33.25 -9.10 1.69
CA SER A 14 31.82 -8.82 1.56
C SER A 14 31.39 -8.61 0.11
N VAL A 15 32.21 -7.93 -0.70
CA VAL A 15 31.97 -7.76 -2.14
C VAL A 15 32.03 -9.11 -2.86
N GLU A 16 33.00 -9.96 -2.55
CA GLU A 16 33.13 -11.29 -3.15
C GLU A 16 31.94 -12.19 -2.78
N GLY A 17 31.53 -12.20 -1.51
CA GLY A 17 30.33 -12.92 -1.06
C GLY A 17 29.04 -12.46 -1.74
N LEU A 18 28.86 -11.15 -1.94
CA LEU A 18 27.70 -10.62 -2.68
C LEU A 18 27.76 -10.97 -4.17
N GLN A 19 28.94 -11.02 -4.79
CA GLN A 19 29.07 -11.48 -6.18
C GLN A 19 28.70 -12.95 -6.35
N ASP A 20 29.11 -13.80 -5.41
CA ASP A 20 28.77 -15.23 -5.43
C ASP A 20 27.26 -15.45 -5.23
N GLN A 21 26.63 -14.69 -4.33
CA GLN A 21 25.18 -14.73 -4.15
C GLN A 21 24.43 -14.28 -5.42
N ILE A 22 24.90 -13.23 -6.09
CA ILE A 22 24.34 -12.78 -7.38
C ILE A 22 24.50 -13.88 -8.46
N ALA A 23 25.63 -14.59 -8.49
CA ALA A 23 25.83 -15.69 -9.43
C ALA A 23 24.87 -16.87 -9.14
N GLN A 24 24.62 -17.17 -7.86
CA GLN A 24 23.72 -18.23 -7.41
C GLN A 24 22.24 -17.94 -7.73
N LEU A 25 21.83 -16.66 -7.86
CA LEU A 25 20.47 -16.28 -8.30
C LEU A 25 20.06 -16.94 -9.61
N THR A 26 21.02 -17.24 -10.49
CA THR A 26 20.74 -17.89 -11.78
C THR A 26 20.33 -19.35 -11.67
N ASN A 27 20.73 -20.01 -10.58
CA ASN A 27 20.46 -21.43 -10.32
C ASN A 27 19.23 -21.64 -9.42
N LEU A 28 18.72 -20.59 -8.77
CA LEU A 28 17.55 -20.67 -7.90
C LEU A 28 16.25 -20.74 -8.72
N SER A 29 15.35 -21.64 -8.32
CA SER A 29 14.06 -21.84 -8.98
C SER A 29 13.14 -20.62 -8.83
N SER A 30 12.32 -20.35 -9.85
CA SER A 30 11.31 -19.28 -9.81
C SER A 30 10.04 -19.69 -9.04
N ILE A 31 9.95 -20.95 -8.61
CA ILE A 31 8.77 -21.53 -7.99
C ILE A 31 8.97 -21.48 -6.48
N GLY A 32 8.21 -20.62 -5.79
CA GLY A 32 8.18 -20.58 -4.31
C GLY A 32 8.71 -19.30 -3.65
N GLY A 33 9.13 -18.28 -4.40
CA GLY A 33 9.58 -17.01 -3.82
C GLY A 33 11.05 -16.98 -3.39
N GLU A 34 11.74 -18.13 -3.36
CA GLU A 34 13.15 -18.25 -2.97
C GLU A 34 14.10 -17.31 -3.74
N ARG A 35 13.83 -17.07 -5.03
CA ARG A 35 14.59 -16.10 -5.84
C ARG A 35 14.34 -14.66 -5.40
N GLN A 36 13.11 -14.33 -5.01
CA GLN A 36 12.77 -13.00 -4.51
C GLN A 36 13.43 -12.76 -3.15
N ASP A 37 13.35 -13.75 -2.25
CA ASP A 37 14.00 -13.69 -0.94
C ASP A 37 15.53 -13.56 -1.06
N ALA A 38 16.15 -14.30 -1.99
CA ALA A 38 17.58 -14.17 -2.27
C ALA A 38 17.94 -12.80 -2.85
N THR A 39 17.07 -12.22 -3.68
CA THR A 39 17.26 -10.87 -4.24
C THR A 39 17.18 -9.81 -3.13
N ASP A 40 16.19 -9.92 -2.24
CA ASP A 40 15.99 -9.00 -1.12
C ASP A 40 17.15 -9.08 -0.12
N ASN A 41 17.70 -10.27 0.11
CA ASN A 41 18.88 -10.47 0.94
C ASN A 41 20.14 -9.82 0.34
N ILE A 42 20.35 -9.93 -0.98
CA ILE A 42 21.48 -9.27 -1.67
C ILE A 42 21.32 -7.74 -1.60
N LEU A 43 20.11 -7.21 -1.80
CA LEU A 43 19.83 -5.77 -1.67
C LEU A 43 20.09 -5.24 -0.26
N ALA A 44 19.72 -6.00 0.76
CA ALA A 44 20.02 -5.69 2.16
C ALA A 44 21.54 -5.71 2.42
N GLY A 45 22.27 -6.69 1.85
CA GLY A 45 23.72 -6.78 1.95
C GLY A 45 24.47 -5.62 1.28
N ILE A 46 24.03 -5.19 0.09
CA ILE A 46 24.57 -4.01 -0.60
C ILE A 46 24.31 -2.74 0.23
N SER A 47 23.12 -2.59 0.81
CA SER A 47 22.77 -1.44 1.65
C SER A 47 23.60 -1.40 2.93
N LYS A 48 23.86 -2.56 3.54
CA LYS A 48 24.75 -2.69 4.70
C LYS A 48 26.18 -2.27 4.36
N LEU A 49 26.71 -2.76 3.24
CA LEU A 49 28.05 -2.39 2.76
C LEU A 49 28.17 -0.89 2.47
N GLN A 50 27.12 -0.28 1.93
CA GLN A 50 27.07 1.16 1.68
C GLN A 50 27.11 1.98 2.98
N ASN A 51 26.40 1.54 4.02
CA ASN A 51 26.44 2.18 5.34
C ASN A 51 27.81 2.00 6.01
N GLU A 52 28.40 0.81 5.94
CA GLU A 52 29.75 0.55 6.48
C GLU A 52 30.82 1.43 5.81
N VAL A 53 30.70 1.70 4.50
CA VAL A 53 31.59 2.62 3.77
C VAL A 53 31.35 4.08 4.18
N ALA A 54 30.11 4.46 4.49
CA ALA A 54 29.79 5.79 5.00
C ALA A 54 30.34 6.02 6.41
N ASP A 55 30.21 5.04 7.31
CA ASP A 55 30.79 5.08 8.65
C ASP A 55 32.32 5.05 8.62
N ALA A 56 32.89 4.33 7.64
CA ALA A 56 34.32 4.29 7.41
C ALA A 56 34.88 5.53 6.69
N ALA A 57 34.03 6.45 6.23
CA ALA A 57 34.45 7.62 5.46
C ALA A 57 35.34 8.59 6.26
N GLU A 58 35.27 8.55 7.58
CA GLU A 58 36.05 9.39 8.50
C GLU A 58 37.53 8.98 8.58
N PHE A 59 37.84 7.68 8.41
CA PHE A 59 39.21 7.16 8.52
C PHE A 59 39.78 6.65 7.19
N THR A 60 39.00 6.65 6.10
CA THR A 60 39.42 6.21 4.76
C THR A 60 39.81 7.39 3.85
N PRO A 61 40.95 7.30 3.13
CA PRO A 61 41.34 8.29 2.13
C PRO A 61 40.30 8.48 1.01
N ALA A 62 40.25 9.68 0.44
CA ALA A 62 39.32 10.01 -0.65
C ALA A 62 39.43 9.10 -1.89
N TYR A 63 40.62 8.54 -2.13
CA TYR A 63 40.88 7.59 -3.21
C TYR A 63 40.14 6.25 -2.97
N ASP A 64 40.31 5.67 -1.78
CA ASP A 64 39.68 4.40 -1.40
C ASP A 64 38.15 4.53 -1.35
N ARG A 65 37.63 5.69 -0.90
CA ARG A 65 36.18 5.96 -0.91
C ARG A 65 35.57 5.91 -2.31
N ARG A 66 36.28 6.45 -3.31
CA ARG A 66 35.85 6.35 -4.71
C ARG A 66 35.85 4.90 -5.17
N GLN A 67 36.93 4.17 -4.88
CA GLN A 67 37.05 2.76 -5.22
C GLN A 67 35.92 1.90 -4.60
N TYR A 68 35.57 2.14 -3.33
CA TYR A 68 34.46 1.44 -2.68
C TYR A 68 33.11 1.80 -3.31
N SER A 69 32.89 3.08 -3.63
CA SER A 69 31.65 3.53 -4.29
C SER A 69 31.49 2.95 -5.69
N ASP A 70 32.58 2.81 -6.44
CA ASP A 70 32.57 2.23 -7.79
C ASP A 70 32.35 0.72 -7.72
N ALA A 71 32.92 0.04 -6.72
CA ALA A 71 32.67 -1.38 -6.48
C ALA A 71 31.20 -1.66 -6.09
N ILE A 72 30.59 -0.82 -5.25
CA ILE A 72 29.17 -0.93 -4.88
C ILE A 72 28.26 -0.71 -6.11
N LYS A 73 28.55 0.30 -6.94
CA LYS A 73 27.82 0.52 -8.20
C LYS A 73 27.94 -0.67 -9.14
N GLY A 74 29.14 -1.25 -9.28
CA GLY A 74 29.35 -2.46 -10.08
C GLY A 74 28.54 -3.67 -9.58
N LEU A 75 28.33 -3.81 -8.27
CA LEU A 75 27.45 -4.85 -7.71
C LEU A 75 25.97 -4.60 -8.05
N GLN A 76 25.51 -3.36 -7.94
CA GLN A 76 24.14 -2.97 -8.27
C GLN A 76 23.84 -3.19 -9.77
N ASP A 77 24.77 -2.84 -10.64
CA ASP A 77 24.64 -3.04 -12.08
C ASP A 77 24.59 -4.53 -12.44
N LYS A 78 25.45 -5.36 -11.82
CA LYS A 78 25.42 -6.83 -12.00
C LYS A 78 24.10 -7.43 -11.53
N LEU A 79 23.58 -6.99 -10.38
CA LEU A 79 22.29 -7.45 -9.88
C LEU A 79 21.16 -7.09 -10.86
N ASN A 80 21.10 -5.84 -11.32
CA ASN A 80 20.12 -5.39 -12.31
C ASN A 80 20.21 -6.16 -13.63
N GLU A 81 21.41 -6.47 -14.12
CA GLU A 81 21.61 -7.28 -15.31
C GLU A 81 21.08 -8.72 -15.13
N THR A 82 21.33 -9.33 -13.96
CA THR A 82 20.79 -10.67 -13.65
C THR A 82 19.27 -10.65 -13.54
N LEU A 83 18.67 -9.66 -12.87
CA LEU A 83 17.22 -9.49 -12.81
C LEU A 83 16.58 -9.27 -14.19
N ALA A 84 17.23 -8.50 -15.06
CA ALA A 84 16.77 -8.29 -16.43
C ALA A 84 16.77 -9.57 -17.28
N LYS A 85 17.67 -10.52 -17.00
CA LYS A 85 17.68 -11.85 -17.66
C LYS A 85 16.49 -12.73 -17.24
N PHE A 86 15.91 -12.48 -16.07
CA PHE A 86 14.75 -13.22 -15.54
C PHE A 86 13.41 -12.48 -15.73
N ALA A 87 13.43 -11.22 -16.16
CA ALA A 87 12.22 -10.47 -16.47
C ALA A 87 11.45 -11.14 -17.64
N PRO A 88 10.12 -11.31 -17.55
CA PRO A 88 9.33 -11.91 -18.61
C PRO A 88 9.40 -11.03 -19.87
N LYS A 89 9.92 -11.58 -20.97
CA LYS A 89 9.91 -10.90 -22.28
C LYS A 89 8.45 -10.60 -22.64
N THR A 90 8.10 -9.33 -22.77
CA THR A 90 6.79 -8.86 -23.24
C THR A 90 6.53 -9.39 -24.65
N ARG A 91 5.96 -10.59 -24.77
CA ARG A 91 5.61 -11.26 -26.03
C ARG A 91 4.24 -10.83 -26.55
N PHE A 92 3.89 -9.55 -26.54
CA PHE A 92 2.73 -9.06 -27.28
C PHE A 92 2.93 -7.59 -27.72
N GLN A 93 3.65 -7.41 -28.83
CA GLN A 93 3.49 -6.22 -29.65
C GLN A 93 2.85 -6.67 -30.96
N PHE A 94 1.56 -6.38 -31.13
CA PHE A 94 0.89 -6.52 -32.41
C PHE A 94 1.52 -5.53 -33.40
N ARG A 95 2.46 -6.01 -34.21
CA ARG A 95 2.92 -5.30 -35.40
C ARG A 95 1.78 -5.32 -36.41
N ARG A 96 1.22 -4.15 -36.72
CA ARG A 96 0.43 -3.96 -37.94
C ARG A 96 1.42 -3.83 -39.11
N THR A 97 1.65 -4.93 -39.81
CA THR A 97 2.24 -4.96 -41.15
C THR A 97 1.11 -4.84 -42.17
N GLY A 98 1.21 -3.85 -43.05
CA GLY A 98 0.25 -3.65 -44.13
C GLY A 98 0.37 -4.70 -45.24
N THR A 99 -0.77 -5.06 -45.81
CA THR A 99 -0.91 -5.67 -47.14
C THR A 99 -2.28 -5.31 -47.71
N ASP A 100 -2.27 -5.06 -49.02
CA ASP A 100 -3.37 -4.62 -49.87
C ASP A 100 -4.54 -5.62 -50.03
N HIS A 101 -5.72 -5.03 -50.26
CA HIS A 101 -6.91 -5.50 -51.01
C HIS A 101 -7.45 -6.92 -50.84
N VAL A 102 -8.72 -7.02 -50.44
CA VAL A 102 -9.84 -7.28 -51.39
C VAL A 102 -11.18 -6.83 -50.82
N ASP A 103 -11.93 -6.17 -51.70
CA ASP A 103 -13.27 -5.62 -51.57
C ASP A 103 -14.32 -6.70 -51.83
N MET A 104 -15.39 -6.74 -51.01
CA MET A 104 -16.63 -7.43 -51.31
C MET A 104 -17.80 -6.74 -50.58
N GLY A 105 -18.51 -5.85 -51.28
CA GLY A 105 -19.96 -5.70 -51.10
C GLY A 105 -20.46 -4.28 -50.86
N ALA A 106 -20.52 -3.47 -51.93
CA ALA A 106 -21.47 -2.37 -52.06
C ALA A 106 -22.90 -2.91 -52.28
N PRO A 107 -23.97 -2.14 -52.00
CA PRO A 107 -24.54 -1.20 -52.99
C PRO A 107 -24.86 0.18 -52.33
N GLU A 108 -25.06 1.33 -52.97
CA GLU A 108 -25.40 1.71 -54.34
C GLU A 108 -25.25 3.25 -54.47
N ASN A 109 -24.67 3.70 -55.59
CA ASN A 109 -24.99 4.88 -56.44
C ASN A 109 -25.27 6.29 -55.85
N ASP A 110 -24.26 7.18 -56.00
CA ASP A 110 -24.15 8.42 -56.83
C ASP A 110 -25.46 8.90 -57.58
N PRO A 111 -25.69 10.18 -58.01
CA PRO A 111 -24.74 11.25 -58.34
C PRO A 111 -25.27 12.72 -58.33
N ARG A 112 -24.87 13.60 -57.38
CA ARG A 112 -25.05 15.07 -57.53
C ARG A 112 -23.94 15.90 -56.87
N LEU A 113 -22.84 16.02 -57.60
CA LEU A 113 -22.22 17.33 -57.91
C LEU A 113 -21.65 18.19 -56.74
N ASN A 114 -20.34 18.00 -56.51
CA ASN A 114 -19.28 18.99 -56.76
C ASN A 114 -18.98 20.11 -55.69
N PRO A 115 -17.87 20.89 -55.81
CA PRO A 115 -16.63 20.65 -55.05
C PRO A 115 -16.00 21.94 -54.43
N GLY A 116 -14.84 21.80 -53.79
CA GLY A 116 -13.91 22.91 -53.50
C GLY A 116 -13.44 22.92 -52.03
N SER A 117 -12.24 23.33 -51.67
CA SER A 117 -11.13 23.92 -52.41
C SER A 117 -9.98 24.05 -51.41
N LEU A 118 -8.80 23.59 -51.81
CA LEU A 118 -7.47 24.16 -51.51
C LEU A 118 -6.90 24.18 -50.07
N SER A 119 -5.79 23.45 -49.95
CA SER A 119 -4.47 23.93 -49.49
C SER A 119 -4.30 24.41 -48.04
N ARG A 120 -3.47 23.68 -47.28
CA ARG A 120 -2.01 23.95 -47.18
C ARG A 120 -1.40 23.28 -45.92
N ARG A 121 -0.63 22.21 -46.12
CA ARG A 121 0.48 21.76 -45.26
C ARG A 121 1.77 22.51 -45.68
N PRO A 122 2.96 22.31 -45.09
CA PRO A 122 3.38 21.86 -43.74
C PRO A 122 4.53 22.74 -43.17
N HIS A 123 5.18 22.37 -42.05
CA HIS A 123 6.65 22.16 -41.94
C HIS A 123 7.18 22.12 -40.47
N SER A 124 8.12 21.22 -40.26
CA SER A 124 9.14 21.09 -39.19
C SER A 124 10.52 20.93 -39.93
N PRO A 125 11.73 20.73 -39.33
CA PRO A 125 12.19 20.67 -37.92
C PRO A 125 13.61 21.28 -37.60
N THR A 126 14.05 21.15 -36.33
CA THR A 126 15.44 21.02 -35.76
C THR A 126 16.54 22.11 -35.89
N SER A 127 17.26 22.42 -34.78
CA SER A 127 18.76 22.43 -34.61
C SER A 127 19.21 23.08 -33.27
N ALA A 128 20.14 22.44 -32.54
CA ALA A 128 21.05 23.00 -31.49
C ALA A 128 22.50 23.07 -32.09
N PRO A 129 23.65 23.45 -31.44
CA PRO A 129 23.99 23.63 -29.99
C PRO A 129 25.10 24.69 -29.61
N GLY A 130 25.47 24.76 -28.30
CA GLY A 130 26.80 25.18 -27.70
C GLY A 130 26.92 26.61 -27.12
N ALA A 131 27.72 27.00 -26.10
CA ALA A 131 28.51 26.37 -25.02
C ALA A 131 29.10 27.47 -24.04
N ALA A 132 29.34 27.11 -22.75
CA ALA A 132 30.38 27.56 -21.79
C ALA A 132 30.31 28.84 -20.88
N SER A 133 30.28 28.55 -19.54
CA SER A 133 31.09 29.05 -18.38
C SER A 133 31.10 30.51 -17.84
N SER A 134 30.65 30.74 -16.58
CA SER A 134 31.46 30.70 -15.32
C SER A 134 30.96 31.59 -14.14
N MET A 135 31.10 31.05 -12.90
CA MET A 135 31.36 31.66 -11.55
C MET A 135 30.24 32.24 -10.63
N MET A 136 30.10 31.60 -9.45
CA MET A 136 29.87 32.05 -8.03
C MET A 136 28.71 33.05 -7.73
N GLU A 137 27.82 32.89 -6.73
CA GLU A 137 28.02 32.71 -5.28
C GLU A 137 26.67 32.34 -4.58
N GLU A 138 26.74 31.90 -3.31
CA GLU A 138 25.68 31.26 -2.50
C GLU A 138 24.53 32.17 -2.02
N ASN A 139 23.27 31.67 -2.01
CA ASN A 139 22.34 31.83 -0.87
C ASN A 139 21.10 30.88 -0.95
N ARG A 140 20.88 30.13 0.13
CA ARG A 140 19.67 29.42 0.62
C ARG A 140 18.43 29.29 -0.27
N GLY A 141 18.02 28.04 -0.50
CA GLY A 141 16.61 27.68 -0.72
C GLY A 141 16.36 26.40 -1.52
N ILE A 142 15.58 25.49 -0.95
CA ILE A 142 14.70 24.54 -1.65
C ILE A 142 15.43 23.47 -2.48
N VAL A 143 15.74 22.33 -1.85
CA VAL A 143 15.94 21.08 -2.61
C VAL A 143 14.57 20.57 -3.05
N GLY A 144 14.22 20.96 -4.26
CA GLY A 144 13.08 20.43 -5.02
C GLY A 144 13.31 18.97 -5.42
N ASP A 145 12.32 18.17 -5.07
CA ASP A 145 11.51 17.44 -6.05
C ASP A 145 12.28 16.70 -7.16
N LEU A 146 12.85 15.55 -6.80
CA LEU A 146 13.11 14.47 -7.74
C LEU A 146 11.88 13.55 -7.80
N LEU A 147 10.93 13.96 -8.64
CA LEU A 147 9.96 13.15 -9.40
C LEU A 147 9.66 11.76 -8.83
N SER A 148 8.85 11.73 -7.77
CA SER A 148 7.92 10.65 -7.54
C SER A 148 6.63 11.02 -8.28
N THR A 149 6.38 10.45 -9.46
CA THR A 149 5.06 10.53 -10.13
C THR A 149 4.03 9.63 -9.42
N GLY A 150 4.09 9.56 -8.09
CA GLY A 150 3.06 8.99 -7.25
C GLY A 150 2.05 10.08 -6.91
N LYS A 151 0.78 9.89 -7.27
CA LYS A 151 -0.30 10.79 -6.82
C LYS A 151 -0.33 10.78 -5.29
N ASN A 152 -0.22 11.95 -4.65
CA ASN A 152 -0.39 12.05 -3.21
C ASN A 152 -1.89 12.03 -2.86
N TYR A 153 -2.40 10.84 -2.54
CA TYR A 153 -3.82 10.63 -2.23
C TYR A 153 -4.27 11.32 -0.95
N ASN A 154 -3.38 11.49 0.04
CA ASN A 154 -3.72 12.21 1.27
C ASN A 154 -3.95 13.69 1.00
N GLU A 155 -3.16 14.32 0.14
CA GLU A 155 -3.40 15.71 -0.29
C GLU A 155 -4.71 15.84 -1.07
N GLU A 156 -5.07 14.86 -1.90
CA GLU A 156 -6.36 14.86 -2.61
C GLU A 156 -7.55 14.76 -1.65
N LEU A 157 -7.44 13.91 -0.63
CA LEU A 157 -8.45 13.74 0.41
C LEU A 157 -8.59 14.98 1.31
N ALA A 158 -7.48 15.67 1.59
CA ALA A 158 -7.44 16.87 2.43
C ALA A 158 -7.98 18.13 1.74
N LYS A 159 -8.23 18.11 0.42
CA LYS A 159 -8.78 19.27 -0.28
C LYS A 159 -10.19 19.60 0.23
N PRO A 160 -10.49 20.91 0.45
CA PRO A 160 -11.82 21.33 0.85
C PRO A 160 -12.78 21.10 -0.33
N ASP A 161 -13.68 20.15 -0.16
CA ASP A 161 -14.78 19.90 -1.08
C ASP A 161 -16.08 19.85 -0.27
N LEU A 162 -17.16 20.32 -0.89
CA LEU A 162 -18.47 20.58 -0.28
C LEU A 162 -19.18 19.31 0.20
N SER A 163 -18.73 18.16 -0.30
CA SER A 163 -19.20 16.84 0.14
C SER A 163 -18.39 16.37 1.36
N SER A 164 -19.03 15.75 2.36
CA SER A 164 -18.28 15.07 3.45
C SER A 164 -17.78 13.67 3.03
N ILE A 165 -18.20 13.19 1.86
CA ILE A 165 -17.92 11.84 1.35
C ILE A 165 -16.90 11.92 0.23
N ARG A 166 -15.73 11.30 0.42
CA ARG A 166 -14.64 11.21 -0.55
C ARG A 166 -14.61 9.80 -1.17
N LYS A 167 -14.53 9.74 -2.49
CA LYS A 167 -14.39 8.49 -3.27
C LYS A 167 -13.13 8.51 -4.14
N PRO A 168 -11.93 8.44 -3.54
CA PRO A 168 -10.66 8.54 -4.25
C PRO A 168 -10.44 7.35 -5.19
N SER A 169 -9.94 7.59 -6.40
CA SER A 169 -9.59 6.52 -7.34
C SER A 169 -8.14 6.10 -7.12
N PHE A 170 -7.91 5.09 -6.27
CA PHE A 170 -6.59 4.46 -6.04
C PHE A 170 -6.09 3.62 -7.24
N SER A 171 -6.50 3.97 -8.47
CA SER A 171 -6.23 3.21 -9.69
C SER A 171 -4.74 3.09 -10.04
N ALA A 172 -3.90 4.01 -9.58
CA ALA A 172 -2.46 4.02 -9.84
C ALA A 172 -1.64 3.57 -8.60
N ALA A 173 -2.28 3.33 -7.47
CA ALA A 173 -1.63 2.94 -6.24
C ALA A 173 -1.46 1.42 -6.18
N GLN A 174 -0.35 0.98 -5.58
CA GLN A 174 -0.13 -0.43 -5.23
C GLN A 174 -0.48 -0.72 -3.77
N SER A 175 -0.48 0.30 -2.91
CA SER A 175 -0.83 0.24 -1.50
C SER A 175 -1.85 1.33 -1.12
N ILE A 176 -2.62 1.08 -0.08
CA ILE A 176 -3.55 2.03 0.54
C ILE A 176 -2.89 2.56 1.82
N ASP A 177 -2.48 3.82 1.81
CA ASP A 177 -2.02 4.56 2.99
C ASP A 177 -2.93 5.78 3.17
N ILE A 178 -3.76 5.77 4.20
CA ILE A 178 -4.63 6.90 4.54
C ILE A 178 -4.22 7.40 5.91
N SER A 179 -3.78 8.66 5.96
CA SER A 179 -3.24 9.23 7.19
C SER A 179 -3.58 10.70 7.40
N GLU A 180 -3.64 11.12 8.67
CA GLU A 180 -3.78 12.53 9.11
C GLU A 180 -5.11 13.20 8.73
N HIS A 181 -6.20 12.43 8.72
CA HIS A 181 -7.54 12.92 8.36
C HIS A 181 -8.45 13.09 9.57
N ASN A 182 -9.24 14.17 9.55
CA ASN A 182 -10.25 14.45 10.58
C ASN A 182 -11.61 14.77 9.96
N GLY A 183 -12.67 14.10 10.41
CA GLY A 183 -14.04 14.44 10.00
C GLY A 183 -14.40 14.04 8.58
N LEU A 184 -13.71 13.06 7.99
CA LEU A 184 -13.92 12.62 6.60
C LEU A 184 -14.64 11.27 6.53
N HIS A 185 -15.50 11.12 5.52
CA HIS A 185 -16.08 9.84 5.15
C HIS A 185 -15.41 9.36 3.85
N ILE A 186 -14.53 8.38 3.93
CA ILE A 186 -13.75 7.86 2.80
C ILE A 186 -14.31 6.49 2.40
N ILE A 187 -14.76 6.38 1.15
CA ILE A 187 -15.25 5.12 0.59
C ILE A 187 -14.37 4.76 -0.58
N LEU A 188 -13.71 3.60 -0.53
CA LEU A 188 -12.87 3.17 -1.63
C LEU A 188 -13.72 2.54 -2.75
N PRO A 189 -13.61 3.04 -4.00
CA PRO A 189 -14.28 2.42 -5.14
C PRO A 189 -13.61 1.08 -5.50
N SER A 190 -14.31 0.27 -6.30
CA SER A 190 -13.79 -1.00 -6.84
C SER A 190 -12.49 -0.85 -7.64
N SER A 191 -12.21 0.35 -8.18
CA SER A 191 -10.95 0.66 -8.86
C SER A 191 -9.72 0.62 -7.93
N ALA A 192 -9.92 0.68 -6.62
CA ALA A 192 -8.88 0.53 -5.59
C ALA A 192 -8.47 -0.93 -5.34
N SER A 193 -9.12 -1.92 -5.97
CA SER A 193 -8.80 -3.35 -5.86
C SER A 193 -7.35 -3.71 -6.23
N ARG A 194 -6.67 -2.86 -7.02
CA ARG A 194 -5.25 -3.02 -7.38
C ARG A 194 -4.28 -2.50 -6.31
N ALA A 195 -4.77 -1.71 -5.37
CA ALA A 195 -3.98 -1.07 -4.32
C ALA A 195 -3.97 -1.88 -3.01
N THR A 196 -4.43 -3.13 -3.03
CA THR A 196 -4.54 -3.97 -1.83
C THR A 196 -3.26 -4.74 -1.49
N ALA A 197 -2.11 -4.40 -2.10
CA ALA A 197 -0.85 -5.07 -1.79
C ALA A 197 -0.36 -4.77 -0.35
N ALA A 198 -0.73 -3.62 0.21
CA ALA A 198 -0.56 -3.30 1.62
C ALA A 198 -1.60 -2.26 2.06
N GLY A 199 -2.09 -2.35 3.29
CA GLY A 199 -3.01 -1.37 3.88
C GLY A 199 -2.45 -0.76 5.17
N CYS A 200 -2.48 0.56 5.28
CA CYS A 200 -2.15 1.27 6.51
C CYS A 200 -3.09 2.47 6.74
N LEU A 201 -3.72 2.53 7.92
CA LEU A 201 -4.56 3.63 8.35
C LEU A 201 -3.94 4.24 9.61
N ARG A 202 -3.57 5.54 9.59
CA ARG A 202 -2.89 6.21 10.71
C ARG A 202 -3.44 7.59 11.04
N ASP A 203 -3.39 8.00 12.32
CA ASP A 203 -3.79 9.35 12.79
C ASP A 203 -5.13 9.80 12.20
N LEU A 204 -6.18 9.02 12.50
CA LEU A 204 -7.53 9.27 12.00
C LEU A 204 -8.44 9.67 13.15
N LYS A 205 -9.20 10.75 12.96
CA LYS A 205 -10.10 11.28 13.99
C LYS A 205 -11.48 11.57 13.42
N ASN A 206 -12.54 11.10 14.08
CA ASN A 206 -13.92 11.38 13.63
C ASN A 206 -14.16 10.99 12.16
N CYS A 207 -13.54 9.91 11.69
CA CYS A 207 -13.61 9.48 10.29
C CYS A 207 -14.47 8.22 10.13
N VAL A 208 -15.10 8.10 8.97
CA VAL A 208 -15.76 6.85 8.53
C VAL A 208 -14.98 6.36 7.32
N ILE A 209 -14.42 5.15 7.38
CA ILE A 209 -13.65 4.57 6.28
C ILE A 209 -14.26 3.23 5.87
N ASP A 210 -14.56 3.09 4.58
CA ASP A 210 -15.07 1.85 4.00
C ASP A 210 -14.11 1.29 2.93
N LEU A 211 -13.48 0.17 3.26
CA LEU A 211 -12.59 -0.64 2.43
C LEU A 211 -13.24 -1.98 1.98
N SER A 212 -14.53 -2.19 2.24
CA SER A 212 -15.21 -3.46 1.96
C SER A 212 -15.30 -3.78 0.46
N ILE A 213 -15.59 -2.78 -0.37
CA ILE A 213 -15.77 -2.92 -1.82
C ILE A 213 -14.50 -3.48 -2.51
N PRO A 214 -13.31 -2.83 -2.40
CA PRO A 214 -12.12 -3.31 -3.10
C PRO A 214 -11.65 -4.69 -2.63
N THR A 215 -11.94 -5.08 -1.39
CA THR A 215 -11.55 -6.39 -0.83
C THR A 215 -12.58 -7.49 -1.07
N ALA A 216 -13.81 -7.14 -1.46
CA ALA A 216 -14.85 -8.10 -1.83
C ALA A 216 -14.76 -8.54 -3.31
N GLN A 217 -14.42 -7.62 -4.23
CA GLN A 217 -14.26 -7.95 -5.65
C GLN A 217 -12.79 -8.08 -6.09
N GLY A 218 -11.85 -7.53 -5.31
CA GLY A 218 -10.42 -7.58 -5.59
C GLY A 218 -9.68 -8.62 -4.75
N ALA A 219 -8.35 -8.46 -4.67
CA ALA A 219 -7.54 -9.28 -3.79
C ALA A 219 -7.64 -8.78 -2.33
N PRO A 220 -7.77 -9.69 -1.34
CA PRO A 220 -7.72 -9.31 0.08
C PRO A 220 -6.33 -8.77 0.44
N PHE A 221 -6.25 -7.93 1.47
CA PHE A 221 -4.97 -7.41 1.95
C PHE A 221 -4.10 -8.56 2.50
N PRO A 222 -2.80 -8.64 2.20
CA PRO A 222 -1.91 -9.60 2.85
C PRO A 222 -1.65 -9.22 4.32
N GLY A 223 -1.78 -7.94 4.67
CA GLY A 223 -1.70 -7.43 6.03
C GLY A 223 -2.24 -6.01 6.12
N LEU A 224 -2.74 -5.63 7.29
CA LEU A 224 -3.31 -4.32 7.56
C LEU A 224 -2.82 -3.77 8.90
N ILE A 225 -2.46 -2.49 8.93
CA ILE A 225 -2.03 -1.79 10.14
C ILE A 225 -2.99 -0.63 10.41
N LEU A 226 -3.62 -0.64 11.59
CA LEU A 226 -4.44 0.43 12.13
C LEU A 226 -3.71 1.05 13.31
N LYS A 227 -3.39 2.34 13.24
CA LYS A 227 -2.60 3.01 14.29
C LYS A 227 -3.14 4.40 14.61
N ASP A 228 -3.20 4.75 15.90
CA ASP A 228 -3.52 6.12 16.35
C ASP A 228 -4.89 6.59 15.81
N ILE A 229 -5.96 5.90 16.21
CA ILE A 229 -7.32 6.13 15.69
C ILE A 229 -8.26 6.49 16.84
N ASP A 230 -9.00 7.58 16.69
CA ASP A 230 -9.94 8.05 17.71
C ASP A 230 -11.30 8.40 17.11
N ARG A 231 -12.39 7.91 17.72
CA ARG A 231 -13.78 8.18 17.29
C ARG A 231 -14.03 7.87 15.82
N CYS A 232 -13.52 6.76 15.30
CA CYS A 232 -13.70 6.38 13.91
C CYS A 232 -14.60 5.14 13.76
N LEU A 233 -15.24 5.02 12.59
CA LEU A 233 -15.86 3.80 12.12
C LEU A 233 -15.04 3.28 10.93
N ILE A 234 -14.45 2.10 11.05
CA ILE A 234 -13.58 1.54 10.00
C ILE A 234 -14.11 0.17 9.59
N VAL A 235 -14.56 0.09 8.34
CA VAL A 235 -14.84 -1.18 7.66
C VAL A 235 -13.59 -1.56 6.86
N ALA A 236 -12.74 -2.38 7.47
CA ALA A 236 -11.44 -2.76 6.92
C ALA A 236 -11.54 -3.74 5.74
N GLY A 237 -12.65 -4.47 5.65
CA GLY A 237 -12.84 -5.51 4.65
C GLY A 237 -12.02 -6.77 4.95
N ARG A 238 -11.54 -7.45 3.90
CA ARG A 238 -10.83 -8.74 4.01
C ARG A 238 -9.32 -8.60 4.07
N VAL A 239 -8.72 -9.32 5.02
CA VAL A 239 -7.28 -9.43 5.22
C VAL A 239 -6.89 -10.92 5.26
N ASN A 240 -6.17 -11.38 4.25
CA ASN A 240 -5.61 -12.74 4.17
C ASN A 240 -4.27 -12.84 4.93
N GLY A 241 -4.25 -12.38 6.17
CA GLY A 241 -3.04 -12.34 6.99
C GLY A 241 -3.26 -11.62 8.32
N PRO A 242 -2.19 -11.07 8.93
CA PRO A 242 -2.28 -10.41 10.22
C PRO A 242 -2.81 -8.97 10.09
N ILE A 243 -3.70 -8.61 11.01
CA ILE A 243 -4.04 -7.22 11.29
C ILE A 243 -3.43 -6.79 12.62
N HIS A 244 -2.77 -5.63 12.60
CA HIS A 244 -2.20 -5.01 13.79
C HIS A 244 -3.00 -3.75 14.11
N ILE A 245 -3.61 -3.72 15.28
CA ILE A 245 -4.44 -2.62 15.77
C ILE A 245 -3.74 -2.03 16.98
N ASN A 246 -3.31 -0.77 16.90
CA ASN A 246 -2.57 -0.13 17.98
C ASN A 246 -3.11 1.27 18.27
N ASN A 247 -3.31 1.57 19.55
CA ASN A 247 -3.74 2.90 20.01
C ASN A 247 -5.05 3.36 19.34
N VAL A 248 -6.10 2.53 19.47
CA VAL A 248 -7.44 2.84 18.96
C VAL A 248 -8.39 3.11 20.13
N THR A 249 -9.16 4.19 20.06
CA THR A 249 -10.06 4.59 21.13
C THR A 249 -11.44 5.03 20.64
N ASN A 250 -12.50 4.70 21.40
CA ASN A 250 -13.89 5.12 21.13
C ASN A 250 -14.36 4.84 19.69
N SER A 251 -13.94 3.72 19.12
CA SER A 251 -14.08 3.45 17.68
C SER A 251 -14.78 2.11 17.44
N ILE A 252 -15.32 1.95 16.24
CA ILE A 252 -15.93 0.69 15.79
C ILE A 252 -15.14 0.17 14.61
N LEU A 253 -14.73 -1.09 14.67
CA LEU A 253 -13.94 -1.77 13.65
C LEU A 253 -14.72 -2.97 13.11
N VAL A 254 -14.77 -3.11 11.79
CA VAL A 254 -15.37 -4.27 11.09
C VAL A 254 -14.29 -4.93 10.24
N VAL A 255 -13.91 -6.16 10.57
CA VAL A 255 -12.72 -6.80 10.02
C VAL A 255 -12.96 -8.29 9.77
N VAL A 256 -12.48 -8.78 8.62
CA VAL A 256 -12.26 -10.21 8.36
C VAL A 256 -10.77 -10.45 8.26
N ALA A 257 -10.20 -11.27 9.13
CA ALA A 257 -8.75 -11.49 9.17
C ALA A 257 -8.38 -12.93 9.57
N ARG A 258 -7.16 -13.36 9.23
CA ARG A 258 -6.65 -14.65 9.70
C ARG A 258 -6.11 -14.58 11.12
N GLN A 259 -5.45 -13.47 11.47
CA GLN A 259 -4.82 -13.24 12.76
C GLN A 259 -5.04 -11.79 13.17
N VAL A 260 -5.41 -11.55 14.43
CA VAL A 260 -5.70 -10.21 14.95
C VAL A 260 -4.87 -9.96 16.20
N ARG A 261 -4.08 -8.89 16.18
CA ARG A 261 -3.31 -8.42 17.34
C ARG A 261 -3.71 -7.00 17.68
N ILE A 262 -4.14 -6.78 18.92
CA ILE A 262 -4.68 -5.52 19.40
C ILE A 262 -3.85 -5.06 20.58
N HIS A 263 -3.39 -3.82 20.54
CA HIS A 263 -2.50 -3.24 21.54
C HIS A 263 -2.97 -1.84 21.95
N ASN A 264 -2.95 -1.55 23.26
CA ASN A 264 -3.24 -0.22 23.82
C ASN A 264 -4.57 0.40 23.32
N CYS A 265 -5.65 -0.39 23.26
CA CYS A 265 -6.95 0.06 22.75
C CYS A 265 -7.98 0.24 23.87
N LYS A 266 -8.88 1.24 23.75
CA LYS A 266 -9.86 1.56 24.81
C LYS A 266 -11.25 1.86 24.28
N ASN A 267 -12.28 1.23 24.85
CA ASN A 267 -13.67 1.42 24.46
C ASN A 267 -13.87 1.23 22.94
N VAL A 268 -13.56 0.04 22.45
CA VAL A 268 -13.59 -0.28 21.02
C VAL A 268 -14.52 -1.47 20.78
N ASP A 269 -15.41 -1.32 19.81
CA ASP A 269 -16.29 -2.40 19.37
C ASP A 269 -15.72 -3.01 18.11
N ILE A 270 -15.54 -4.33 18.12
CA ILE A 270 -14.94 -5.05 17.01
C ILE A 270 -15.93 -6.11 16.52
N TYR A 271 -16.43 -5.89 15.31
CA TYR A 271 -17.18 -6.87 14.53
C TYR A 271 -16.17 -7.70 13.75
N LEU A 272 -15.96 -8.93 14.18
CA LEU A 272 -14.83 -9.74 13.75
C LEU A 272 -15.27 -11.07 13.15
N HIS A 273 -14.60 -11.44 12.06
CA HIS A 273 -14.49 -12.82 11.63
C HIS A 273 -13.00 -13.21 11.65
N CYS A 274 -12.62 -14.15 12.52
CA CYS A 274 -11.23 -14.56 12.66
C CYS A 274 -11.05 -16.07 12.62
N ALA A 275 -10.06 -16.52 11.83
CA ALA A 275 -9.69 -17.93 11.73
C ALA A 275 -8.84 -18.42 12.92
N SER A 276 -8.39 -17.52 13.79
CA SER A 276 -7.61 -17.81 14.98
C SER A 276 -8.08 -16.95 16.16
N HIS A 277 -7.59 -17.24 17.36
CA HIS A 277 -7.89 -16.46 18.56
C HIS A 277 -7.32 -15.03 18.42
N PRO A 278 -8.16 -13.98 18.59
CA PRO A 278 -7.70 -12.60 18.66
C PRO A 278 -6.87 -12.40 19.93
N ILE A 279 -5.75 -11.71 19.82
CA ILE A 279 -4.87 -11.42 20.97
C ILE A 279 -4.98 -9.94 21.32
N ILE A 280 -5.25 -9.64 22.60
CA ILE A 280 -5.26 -8.28 23.15
C ILE A 280 -4.13 -8.07 24.17
N GLU A 281 -3.60 -6.85 24.20
CA GLU A 281 -2.58 -6.41 25.15
C GLU A 281 -2.80 -4.94 25.54
N ASP A 282 -2.70 -4.59 26.83
CA ASP A 282 -2.92 -3.23 27.34
C ASP A 282 -4.27 -2.60 26.92
N CYS A 283 -5.29 -3.43 26.73
CA CYS A 283 -6.60 -2.98 26.28
C CYS A 283 -7.60 -2.88 27.45
N SER A 284 -8.63 -2.05 27.30
CA SER A 284 -9.71 -1.95 28.29
C SER A 284 -11.05 -1.58 27.66
N GLY A 285 -12.13 -2.26 28.05
CA GLY A 285 -13.46 -1.98 27.49
C GLY A 285 -13.58 -2.40 26.03
N MET A 286 -12.92 -3.51 25.66
CA MET A 286 -13.05 -4.10 24.33
C MET A 286 -14.37 -4.88 24.25
N ARG A 287 -15.12 -4.74 23.16
CA ARG A 287 -16.37 -5.47 22.96
C ARG A 287 -16.37 -6.14 21.61
N PHE A 288 -16.51 -7.46 21.59
CA PHE A 288 -16.45 -8.26 20.36
C PHE A 288 -17.85 -8.69 19.92
N ALA A 289 -18.08 -8.72 18.62
CA ALA A 289 -19.30 -9.19 17.97
C ALA A 289 -18.97 -10.02 16.73
N PRO A 290 -19.87 -10.93 16.32
CA PRO A 290 -19.72 -11.59 15.04
C PRO A 290 -19.83 -10.57 13.90
N LEU A 291 -19.14 -10.83 12.80
CA LEU A 291 -19.23 -10.03 11.58
C LEU A 291 -20.69 -9.97 11.05
N PRO A 292 -21.18 -8.80 10.59
CA PRO A 292 -22.46 -8.68 9.90
C PRO A 292 -22.53 -9.54 8.64
N GLU A 293 -23.72 -10.07 8.34
CA GLU A 293 -23.91 -10.99 7.21
C GLU A 293 -23.62 -10.33 5.87
N CYS A 294 -23.87 -9.02 5.75
CA CYS A 294 -23.62 -8.27 4.52
C CYS A 294 -22.15 -8.24 4.09
N TYR A 295 -21.22 -8.46 5.02
CA TYR A 295 -19.79 -8.48 4.74
C TYR A 295 -19.22 -9.90 4.63
N LEU A 296 -20.01 -10.94 4.89
CA LEU A 296 -19.57 -12.33 4.89
C LEU A 296 -19.67 -12.94 3.48
N THR A 297 -18.67 -13.71 3.04
CA THR A 297 -18.76 -14.51 1.80
C THR A 297 -18.87 -16.00 2.10
N GLU A 298 -19.29 -16.78 1.11
CA GLU A 298 -19.33 -18.25 1.20
C GLU A 298 -17.96 -18.88 1.54
N ALA A 299 -16.87 -18.27 1.10
CA ALA A 299 -15.51 -18.69 1.47
C ALA A 299 -15.23 -18.47 2.96
N ASP A 300 -15.67 -17.33 3.52
CA ASP A 300 -15.47 -17.02 4.94
C ASP A 300 -16.34 -17.92 5.83
N LYS A 301 -17.57 -18.26 5.40
CA LYS A 301 -18.47 -19.20 6.10
C LYS A 301 -17.87 -20.59 6.27
N SER A 302 -16.97 -21.00 5.38
CA SER A 302 -16.30 -22.30 5.46
C SER A 302 -15.17 -22.35 6.48
N ILE A 303 -14.72 -21.18 6.98
CA ILE A 303 -13.66 -21.05 7.97
C ILE A 303 -14.30 -20.94 9.36
N GLU A 304 -13.73 -21.65 10.33
CA GLU A 304 -14.16 -21.55 11.72
C GLU A 304 -13.94 -20.13 12.25
N ASN A 305 -14.99 -19.54 12.84
CA ASN A 305 -14.95 -18.18 13.34
C ASN A 305 -14.73 -18.16 14.86
N GLN A 306 -13.56 -17.71 15.29
CA GLN A 306 -13.11 -17.68 16.69
C GLN A 306 -13.12 -16.27 17.29
N TRP A 307 -14.06 -15.42 16.84
CA TRP A 307 -14.16 -14.03 17.28
C TRP A 307 -14.42 -13.83 18.78
N ASP A 308 -15.00 -14.83 19.46
CA ASP A 308 -15.37 -14.81 20.87
C ASP A 308 -14.32 -15.47 21.79
N GLN A 309 -13.24 -16.02 21.22
CA GLN A 309 -12.14 -16.66 21.95
C GLN A 309 -10.93 -15.73 21.98
N VAL A 310 -11.01 -14.68 22.80
CA VAL A 310 -10.00 -13.62 22.87
C VAL A 310 -8.97 -13.91 23.97
N ASP A 311 -7.70 -13.98 23.57
CA ASP A 311 -6.55 -14.17 24.46
C ASP A 311 -6.04 -12.82 24.97
N ASP A 312 -6.14 -12.58 26.28
CA ASP A 312 -5.57 -11.40 26.93
C ASP A 312 -4.16 -11.69 27.46
N PHE A 313 -3.16 -11.21 26.74
CA PHE A 313 -1.75 -11.56 26.98
C PHE A 313 -1.25 -11.11 28.36
N LYS A 314 -1.78 -10.02 28.91
CA LYS A 314 -1.35 -9.50 30.22
C LYS A 314 -2.19 -10.02 31.38
N TRP A 315 -3.23 -10.81 31.11
CA TRP A 315 -4.10 -11.38 32.12
C TRP A 315 -3.69 -12.81 32.48
N LEU A 316 -2.71 -12.92 33.39
CA LEU A 316 -2.17 -14.21 33.84
C LEU A 316 -3.05 -14.94 34.89
N LYS A 317 -4.30 -14.50 35.09
CA LYS A 317 -5.20 -15.07 36.10
C LYS A 317 -6.14 -16.09 35.47
N THR A 318 -6.62 -17.04 36.28
CA THR A 318 -7.60 -18.07 35.87
C THR A 318 -9.03 -17.56 35.71
N THR A 319 -9.32 -16.34 36.18
CA THR A 319 -10.63 -15.70 36.03
C THR A 319 -10.77 -15.10 34.63
N PRO A 320 -12.00 -14.92 34.09
CA PRO A 320 -12.21 -14.17 32.86
C PRO A 320 -11.57 -12.78 32.93
N SER A 321 -10.96 -12.33 31.83
CA SER A 321 -10.39 -11.00 31.76
C SER A 321 -11.50 -9.94 31.82
N PRO A 322 -11.37 -8.88 32.64
CA PRO A 322 -12.31 -7.76 32.65
C PRO A 322 -12.09 -6.79 31.48
N ASN A 323 -11.03 -6.98 30.68
CA ASN A 323 -10.62 -6.04 29.65
C ASN A 323 -11.44 -6.19 28.36
N TRP A 324 -12.14 -7.31 28.19
CA TRP A 324 -12.97 -7.58 27.03
C TRP A 324 -14.29 -8.27 27.42
N ALA A 325 -15.29 -8.12 26.56
CA ALA A 325 -16.58 -8.80 26.67
C ALA A 325 -17.16 -9.04 25.27
N THR A 326 -18.21 -9.85 25.17
CA THR A 326 -18.99 -10.01 23.94
C THR A 326 -20.21 -9.07 23.94
N LEU A 327 -20.57 -8.57 22.76
CA LEU A 327 -21.78 -7.78 22.55
C LEU A 327 -22.99 -8.70 22.43
N SER A 328 -24.00 -8.45 23.27
CA SER A 328 -25.32 -9.06 23.13
C SER A 328 -26.02 -8.58 21.86
N GLU A 329 -26.96 -9.36 21.34
CA GLU A 329 -27.71 -9.03 20.13
C GLU A 329 -28.40 -7.67 20.19
N ALA A 330 -28.92 -7.27 21.37
CA ALA A 330 -29.59 -5.99 21.57
C ALA A 330 -28.63 -4.77 21.52
N GLN A 331 -27.33 -4.99 21.76
CA GLN A 331 -26.30 -3.95 21.72
C GLN A 331 -25.61 -3.86 20.35
N ARG A 332 -25.83 -4.85 19.48
CA ARG A 332 -25.26 -4.87 18.13
C ARG A 332 -25.99 -3.85 17.25
N LEU A 333 -25.25 -3.30 16.30
CA LEU A 333 -25.81 -2.45 15.26
C LEU A 333 -26.67 -3.29 14.32
N SER A 334 -27.83 -2.76 13.93
CA SER A 334 -28.72 -3.44 12.98
C SER A 334 -28.10 -3.51 11.58
N GLU A 335 -28.47 -4.53 10.81
CA GLU A 335 -28.04 -4.71 9.41
C GLU A 335 -28.36 -3.51 8.51
N GLU A 336 -29.38 -2.72 8.87
CA GLU A 336 -29.70 -1.48 8.17
C GLU A 336 -28.60 -0.43 8.26
N VAL A 337 -27.84 -0.42 9.36
CA VAL A 337 -26.71 0.52 9.54
C VAL A 337 -25.63 0.23 8.52
N TRP A 338 -25.23 -1.03 8.39
CA TRP A 338 -24.17 -1.47 7.49
C TRP A 338 -24.53 -1.29 6.02
N THR A 339 -25.79 -1.50 5.66
CA THR A 339 -26.26 -1.44 4.27
C THR A 339 -26.71 -0.05 3.82
N LYS A 340 -27.28 0.77 4.73
CA LYS A 340 -27.89 2.07 4.35
C LYS A 340 -27.14 3.28 4.88
N ILE A 341 -26.43 3.18 6.02
CA ILE A 341 -25.81 4.33 6.69
C ILE A 341 -24.31 4.41 6.35
N VAL A 342 -23.60 3.29 6.45
CA VAL A 342 -22.14 3.24 6.21
C VAL A 342 -21.75 3.56 4.77
N PRO A 343 -22.46 3.12 3.71
CA PRO A 343 -22.11 3.48 2.33
C PRO A 343 -22.36 4.96 1.97
N GLY A 344 -22.86 5.74 2.94
CA GLY A 344 -23.11 7.17 2.83
C GLY A 344 -24.44 7.49 2.16
N GLN A 345 -25.34 8.14 2.90
CA GLN A 345 -26.54 8.75 2.32
C GLN A 345 -26.23 10.19 1.89
N PRO A 346 -26.76 10.65 0.74
CA PRO A 346 -26.62 12.04 0.32
C PRO A 346 -27.13 12.99 1.43
N GLY A 347 -26.26 13.90 1.88
CA GLY A 347 -26.62 14.95 2.86
C GLY A 347 -26.47 14.57 4.35
N ILE A 348 -25.99 13.37 4.67
CA ILE A 348 -25.64 13.00 6.06
C ILE A 348 -24.14 13.24 6.28
N GLY A 349 -23.80 14.22 7.13
CA GLY A 349 -22.43 14.48 7.56
C GLY A 349 -21.85 13.35 8.42
N VAL A 350 -20.52 13.27 8.48
CA VAL A 350 -19.78 12.20 9.17
C VAL A 350 -20.19 12.07 10.65
N GLU A 351 -20.35 13.20 11.33
CA GLU A 351 -20.79 13.25 12.73
C GLU A 351 -22.15 12.59 12.95
N LYS A 352 -23.09 12.74 12.02
CA LYS A 352 -24.41 12.10 12.12
C LYS A 352 -24.33 10.59 11.90
N VAL A 353 -23.41 10.14 11.04
CA VAL A 353 -23.13 8.71 10.87
C VAL A 353 -22.54 8.13 12.16
N LEU A 354 -21.51 8.78 12.71
CA LEU A 354 -20.86 8.38 13.97
C LEU A 354 -21.84 8.37 15.15
N ALA A 355 -22.70 9.38 15.27
CA ALA A 355 -23.72 9.43 16.32
C ALA A 355 -24.76 8.32 16.17
N LYS A 356 -25.18 7.98 14.94
CA LYS A 356 -26.13 6.88 14.69
C LYS A 356 -25.56 5.51 15.04
N VAL A 357 -24.24 5.33 14.93
CA VAL A 357 -23.57 4.09 15.34
C VAL A 357 -23.17 4.08 16.81
N GLY A 358 -23.51 5.13 17.57
CA GLY A 358 -23.26 5.21 19.01
C GLY A 358 -21.86 5.68 19.39
N ILE A 359 -21.07 6.22 18.45
CA ILE A 359 -19.79 6.86 18.76
C ILE A 359 -20.07 8.27 19.30
N PRO A 360 -19.57 8.62 20.51
CA PRO A 360 -19.87 9.89 21.13
C PRO A 360 -19.29 11.07 20.32
N PRO A 361 -20.01 12.21 20.23
CA PRO A 361 -19.47 13.42 19.64
C PRO A 361 -18.31 13.97 20.47
N LYS A 362 -17.50 14.84 19.84
CA LYS A 362 -16.31 15.43 20.44
C LYS A 362 -16.59 16.29 21.67
#